data_AF-A0A661X7N4-F1
#
_entry.id   AF-A0A661X7N4-F1
#
_cell.length_a   1.000
_cell.length_b   1.000
_cell.length_c   1.000
_cell.angle_alpha   90.00
_cell.angle_beta   90.00
_cell.angle_gamma   90.00
#
_symmetry.space_group_name_H-M   'P 1'
#
loop_
_entity.id
_entity.type
_entity.pdbx_description
1 polymer ?
#
loop_
_entity_poly.entity_id
_entity_poly.type
_entity_poly.pdbx_seq_one_letter_code
_entity_poly.pdbx_strand_id
1 'polypeptide(L)'
;AGMIAAAEKGHISIEKWGAMTSVCSVGLDMIAIPGDTPASVITGIILDECAIGIMNNKTTAARIIPVPGKKPGDSVDYGGLLGKAPIMSVSQLDNSVFVNRGGRYPAPSRGLRN
;
A
#
# COMPACT_ATOMS: atom_id res chain seq x y z
N ALA A 1 15.57 10.25 3.08
CA ALA A 1 15.25 11.70 3.21
C ALA A 1 14.36 12.20 2.07
N GLY A 2 14.75 12.05 0.78
CA GLY A 2 13.99 12.64 -0.34
C GLY A 2 12.52 12.17 -0.47
N MET A 3 12.26 10.86 -0.36
CA MET A 3 10.89 10.34 -0.51
C MET A 3 9.96 10.73 0.64
N ILE A 4 10.48 10.80 1.88
CA ILE A 4 9.74 11.29 3.04
C ILE A 4 9.35 12.76 2.84
N ALA A 5 10.30 13.61 2.43
CA ALA A 5 10.03 15.02 2.20
C ALA A 5 9.01 15.24 1.06
N ALA A 6 9.02 14.40 0.03
CA ALA A 6 8.04 14.45 -1.05
C ALA A 6 6.65 13.98 -0.59
N ALA A 7 6.57 12.97 0.27
CA ALA A 7 5.33 12.51 0.87
C ALA A 7 4.74 13.56 1.85
N GLU A 8 5.57 14.18 2.70
CA GLU A 8 5.15 15.26 3.62
C GLU A 8 4.61 16.49 2.86
N LYS A 9 5.13 16.77 1.67
CA LYS A 9 4.63 17.83 0.76
C LYS A 9 3.39 17.41 -0.04
N GLY A 10 2.89 16.19 0.13
CA GLY A 10 1.74 15.65 -0.61
C GLY A 10 2.02 15.39 -2.09
N HIS A 11 3.28 15.31 -2.51
CA HIS A 11 3.65 15.03 -3.91
C HIS A 11 3.58 13.54 -4.25
N ILE A 12 3.59 12.67 -3.23
CA ILE A 12 3.49 11.23 -3.40
C ILE A 12 2.37 10.70 -2.50
N SER A 13 1.32 10.18 -3.12
CA SER A 13 0.21 9.48 -2.46
C SER A 13 0.43 7.96 -2.47
N ILE A 14 -0.34 7.21 -1.69
CA ILE A 14 -0.26 5.74 -1.65
C ILE A 14 -0.58 5.12 -3.02
N GLU A 15 -1.50 5.71 -3.78
CA GLU A 15 -1.84 5.30 -5.14
C GLU A 15 -0.69 5.58 -6.11
N LYS A 16 0.04 6.69 -5.92
CA LYS A 16 1.24 6.99 -6.71
C LYS A 16 2.33 5.95 -6.46
N TRP A 17 2.49 5.49 -5.22
CA TRP A 17 3.39 4.38 -4.89
C TRP A 17 2.94 3.07 -5.54
N GLY A 18 1.65 2.71 -5.41
CA GLY A 18 1.10 1.52 -6.06
C GLY A 18 1.28 1.54 -7.58
N ALA A 19 1.12 2.71 -8.22
CA ALA A 19 1.42 2.86 -9.65
C ALA A 19 2.91 2.59 -9.96
N MET A 20 3.83 3.06 -9.13
CA MET A 20 5.26 2.80 -9.29
C MET A 20 5.62 1.33 -9.08
N THR A 21 4.89 0.60 -8.23
CA THR A 21 5.02 -0.86 -8.07
C THR A 21 4.90 -1.58 -9.40
N SER A 22 4.02 -1.14 -10.30
CA SER A 22 3.85 -1.79 -11.61
C SER A 22 5.15 -1.86 -12.41
N VAL A 23 6.06 -0.91 -12.18
CA VAL A 23 7.35 -0.81 -12.87
C VAL A 23 8.50 -1.31 -12.00
N CYS A 24 8.50 -1.05 -10.70
CA CYS A 24 9.55 -1.52 -9.78
C CYS A 24 9.29 -2.98 -9.30
N SER A 25 10.05 -3.45 -8.29
CA SER A 25 10.02 -4.83 -7.79
C SER A 25 9.94 -4.95 -6.27
N VAL A 26 9.69 -3.86 -5.53
CA VAL A 26 9.64 -3.88 -4.06
C VAL A 26 8.20 -3.84 -3.55
N GLY A 27 7.34 -3.02 -4.16
CA GLY A 27 5.98 -2.77 -3.69
C GLY A 27 5.92 -1.72 -2.59
N LEU A 28 4.87 -1.79 -1.78
CA LEU A 28 4.62 -0.89 -0.66
C LEU A 28 5.39 -1.33 0.58
N ASP A 29 6.60 -0.81 0.82
CA ASP A 29 7.36 -1.09 2.04
C ASP A 29 7.37 0.12 2.99
N MET A 30 7.26 -0.16 4.29
CA MET A 30 7.28 0.85 5.37
C MET A 30 6.23 1.97 5.20
N ILE A 31 5.00 1.62 4.80
CA ILE A 31 3.91 2.59 4.64
C ILE A 31 3.15 2.74 5.95
N ALA A 32 3.29 3.89 6.60
CA ALA A 32 2.57 4.22 7.83
C ALA A 32 1.21 4.86 7.51
N ILE A 33 0.13 4.36 8.13
CA ILE A 33 -1.25 4.81 7.90
C ILE A 33 -1.97 5.07 9.25
N PRO A 34 -3.13 5.75 9.24
CA PRO A 34 -3.92 5.95 10.45
C PRO A 34 -4.29 4.62 11.12
N GLY A 35 -4.13 4.54 12.44
CA GLY A 35 -4.36 3.32 13.20
C GLY A 35 -5.83 2.88 13.28
N ASP A 36 -6.76 3.76 12.96
CA ASP A 36 -8.20 3.50 12.84
C ASP A 36 -8.60 3.02 11.44
N THR A 37 -7.63 2.81 10.53
CA THR A 37 -7.93 2.28 9.19
C THR A 37 -8.58 0.90 9.28
N PRO A 38 -9.76 0.68 8.67
CA PRO A 38 -10.42 -0.62 8.69
C PRO A 38 -9.57 -1.73 8.04
N ALA A 39 -9.66 -2.94 8.59
CA ALA A 39 -8.98 -4.10 8.03
C ALA A 39 -9.38 -4.38 6.57
N SER A 40 -10.63 -4.07 6.17
CA SER A 40 -11.08 -4.19 4.77
C SER A 40 -10.31 -3.26 3.84
N VAL A 41 -10.01 -2.03 4.27
CA VAL A 41 -9.21 -1.07 3.50
C VAL A 41 -7.77 -1.55 3.37
N ILE A 42 -7.15 -1.99 4.47
CA ILE A 42 -5.79 -2.56 4.47
C ILE A 42 -5.72 -3.77 3.54
N THR A 43 -6.73 -4.66 3.60
CA THR A 43 -6.79 -5.82 2.71
C THR A 43 -6.89 -5.40 1.25
N GLY A 44 -7.69 -4.37 0.94
CA GLY A 44 -7.76 -3.81 -0.42
C GLY A 44 -6.39 -3.35 -0.94
N ILE A 45 -5.63 -2.61 -0.13
CA ILE A 45 -4.27 -2.16 -0.50
C ILE A 45 -3.36 -3.36 -0.79
N ILE A 46 -3.40 -4.40 0.05
CA ILE A 46 -2.61 -5.62 -0.17
C ILE A 46 -3.04 -6.34 -1.45
N LEU A 47 -4.35 -6.39 -1.72
CA LEU A 47 -4.89 -7.04 -2.93
C LEU A 47 -4.50 -6.30 -4.21
N ASP A 48 -4.41 -4.98 -4.20
CA ASP A 48 -3.90 -4.19 -5.33
C ASP A 48 -2.44 -4.56 -5.64
N GLU A 49 -1.58 -4.61 -4.60
CA GLU A 49 -0.18 -5.01 -4.74
C GLU A 49 -0.02 -6.46 -5.21
N CYS A 50 -0.88 -7.37 -4.71
CA CYS A 50 -0.94 -8.75 -5.19
C CYS A 50 -1.37 -8.83 -6.66
N ALA A 51 -2.38 -8.07 -7.07
CA ALA A 51 -2.86 -8.05 -8.45
C ALA A 51 -1.77 -7.55 -9.41
N ILE A 52 -1.05 -6.49 -9.05
CA ILE A 52 0.09 -6.00 -9.81
C ILE A 52 1.17 -7.08 -9.94
N GLY A 53 1.51 -7.77 -8.85
CA GLY A 53 2.50 -8.85 -8.86
C GLY A 53 2.09 -10.03 -9.73
N ILE A 54 0.85 -10.52 -9.58
CA ILE A 54 0.29 -11.64 -10.33
C ILE A 54 0.25 -11.33 -11.83
N MET A 55 -0.27 -10.17 -12.21
CA MET A 55 -0.45 -9.81 -13.62
C MET A 55 0.88 -9.53 -14.32
N ASN A 56 1.84 -8.91 -13.63
CA ASN A 56 3.14 -8.59 -14.20
C ASN A 56 4.19 -9.70 -14.02
N ASN A 57 3.83 -10.81 -13.38
CA ASN A 57 4.78 -11.87 -13.00
C ASN A 57 5.99 -11.31 -12.25
N LYS A 58 5.70 -10.48 -11.25
CA LYS A 58 6.69 -9.79 -10.42
C LYS A 58 6.49 -10.13 -8.95
N THR A 59 7.59 -10.18 -8.22
CA THR A 59 7.55 -10.21 -6.76
C THR A 59 7.22 -8.81 -6.27
N THR A 60 6.10 -8.69 -5.56
CA THR A 60 5.69 -7.48 -4.84
C THR A 60 5.58 -7.79 -3.35
N ALA A 61 5.67 -6.77 -2.51
CA ALA A 61 5.45 -6.89 -1.07
C ALA A 61 4.62 -5.71 -0.58
N ALA A 62 3.86 -5.94 0.49
CA ALA A 62 3.12 -4.91 1.20
C ALA A 62 3.44 -5.00 2.69
N ARG A 63 4.04 -3.94 3.24
CA ARG A 63 4.25 -3.71 4.67
C ARG A 63 3.54 -2.42 5.07
N ILE A 64 2.28 -2.59 5.46
CA ILE A 64 1.42 -1.53 5.92
C ILE A 64 1.46 -1.48 7.45
N ILE A 65 1.67 -0.29 8.02
CA ILE A 65 1.83 -0.09 9.47
C ILE A 65 0.74 0.88 9.96
N PRO A 66 -0.38 0.35 10.49
CA PRO A 66 -1.37 1.19 11.17
C PRO A 66 -0.80 1.73 12.47
N VAL A 67 -0.81 3.05 12.66
CA VAL A 67 -0.24 3.70 13.85
C VAL A 67 -1.36 4.26 14.73
N PRO A 68 -1.62 3.66 15.91
CA PRO A 68 -2.71 4.08 16.80
C PRO A 68 -2.66 5.56 17.17
N GLY A 69 -3.81 6.23 17.12
CA GLY A 69 -3.97 7.64 17.54
C GLY A 69 -3.32 8.67 16.61
N LYS A 70 -2.79 8.26 15.46
CA LYS A 70 -2.16 9.15 14.48
C LYS A 70 -3.05 9.38 13.26
N LYS A 71 -2.95 10.57 12.66
CA LYS A 71 -3.72 11.03 11.50
C LYS A 71 -2.81 11.49 10.36
N PRO A 72 -3.32 11.62 9.12
CA PRO A 72 -2.53 12.15 8.02
C PRO A 72 -1.95 13.54 8.35
N GLY A 73 -0.66 13.73 8.06
CA GLY A 73 0.11 14.92 8.47
C GLY A 73 0.92 14.72 9.74
N ASP A 74 0.59 13.72 10.57
CA ASP A 74 1.48 13.27 11.63
C ASP A 74 2.66 12.47 11.07
N SER A 75 3.57 12.09 11.97
CA SER A 75 4.62 11.14 11.67
C SER A 75 4.89 10.21 12.85
N VAL A 76 5.53 9.08 12.54
CA VAL A 76 6.00 8.09 13.49
C VAL A 76 7.50 7.93 13.36
N ASP A 77 8.19 7.85 14.49
CA ASP A 77 9.63 7.58 14.55
C ASP A 77 9.82 6.18 15.14
N TYR A 78 10.36 5.26 14.34
CA TYR A 78 10.66 3.90 14.74
C TYR A 78 12.06 3.78 15.37
N GLY A 79 12.86 4.85 15.33
CA GLY A 79 14.22 4.89 15.80
C GLY A 79 15.19 4.02 15.00
N GLY A 80 16.46 4.07 15.39
CA GLY A 80 17.53 3.21 14.86
C GLY A 80 17.59 3.18 13.34
N LEU A 81 17.64 1.97 12.77
CA LEU A 81 17.74 1.74 11.33
C LEU A 81 16.44 2.02 10.56
N LEU A 82 15.28 1.93 11.24
CA LEU A 82 13.96 2.03 10.61
C LEU A 82 13.54 3.48 10.37
N GLY A 83 14.07 4.42 11.15
CA GLY A 83 13.89 5.85 10.96
C GLY A 83 12.44 6.32 11.12
N LYS A 84 12.10 7.40 10.41
CA LYS A 84 10.81 8.10 10.52
C LYS A 84 9.94 7.87 9.28
N ALA A 85 8.64 7.71 9.46
CA ALA A 85 7.66 7.66 8.38
C ALA A 85 6.53 8.68 8.58
N PRO A 86 6.11 9.42 7.54
CA PRO A 86 4.91 10.25 7.59
C PRO A 86 3.66 9.36 7.54
N ILE A 87 2.61 9.76 8.25
CA ILE A 87 1.32 9.07 8.19
C ILE A 87 0.61 9.46 6.90
N MET A 88 0.41 8.48 6.03
CA MET A 88 -0.20 8.66 4.70
C MET A 88 -1.72 8.54 4.78
N SER A 89 -2.44 9.37 4.04
CA SER A 89 -3.88 9.21 3.86
C SER A 89 -4.18 7.92 3.09
N VAL A 90 -5.27 7.27 3.44
CA VAL A 90 -5.82 6.09 2.76
C VAL A 90 -7.26 6.37 2.32
N SER A 91 -7.71 5.64 1.30
CA SER A 91 -9.11 5.67 0.86
C SER A 91 -10.06 5.38 2.03
N GLN A 92 -11.17 6.13 2.09
CA GLN A 92 -12.23 5.97 3.08
C GLN A 92 -13.42 5.16 2.54
N LEU A 93 -13.27 4.60 1.33
CA LEU A 93 -14.29 3.76 0.71
C LEU A 93 -14.35 2.40 1.39
N ASP A 94 -15.55 1.83 1.44
CA ASP A 94 -15.73 0.49 1.96
C ASP A 94 -15.32 -0.58 0.96
N ASN A 95 -14.40 -1.45 1.37
CA ASN A 95 -13.93 -2.60 0.60
C ASN A 95 -14.53 -3.93 1.10
N SER A 96 -15.46 -3.90 2.06
CA SER A 96 -15.96 -5.10 2.73
C SER A 96 -16.59 -6.11 1.77
N VAL A 97 -17.35 -5.65 0.78
CA VAL A 97 -18.01 -6.52 -0.20
C VAL A 97 -16.99 -7.35 -0.98
N PHE A 98 -15.90 -6.73 -1.41
CA PHE A 98 -14.86 -7.41 -2.19
C PHE A 98 -14.03 -8.35 -1.31
N VAL A 99 -13.59 -7.87 -0.14
CA VAL A 99 -12.76 -8.63 0.80
C VAL A 99 -13.50 -9.86 1.32
N ASN A 100 -14.78 -9.73 1.64
CA ASN A 100 -15.59 -10.83 2.18
C ASN A 100 -16.05 -11.83 1.11
N ARG A 101 -15.80 -11.58 -0.19
CA ARG A 101 -16.13 -12.52 -1.26
C ARG A 101 -15.34 -13.83 -1.15
N GLY A 102 -14.16 -13.78 -0.54
CA GLY A 102 -13.30 -14.95 -0.32
C GLY A 102 -12.93 -15.69 -1.61
N GLY A 103 -12.48 -16.93 -1.45
CA GLY A 103 -12.09 -17.79 -2.57
C GLY A 103 -10.62 -17.64 -2.97
N ARG A 104 -10.34 -17.84 -4.27
CA ARG A 104 -8.99 -17.81 -4.84
C ARG A 104 -8.93 -16.86 -6.02
N TYR A 105 -7.90 -16.03 -6.07
CA TYR A 105 -7.58 -15.29 -7.28
C TYR A 105 -7.26 -16.27 -8.41
N PRO A 106 -7.92 -16.17 -9.57
CA PRO A 106 -7.66 -17.06 -10.69
C PRO A 106 -6.27 -16.80 -11.26
N ALA A 107 -5.70 -17.83 -11.90
CA ALA A 107 -4.46 -17.66 -12.63
C ALA A 107 -4.65 -16.64 -13.77
N PRO A 108 -3.65 -15.78 -14.05
CA PRO A 108 -3.76 -14.79 -15.11
C PRO A 108 -3.83 -15.48 -16.49
N SER A 109 -4.69 -14.98 -17.38
CA SER A 109 -4.79 -15.45 -18.75
C SER A 109 -3.58 -14.99 -19.57
N ARG A 110 -2.53 -15.81 -19.60
CA ARG A 110 -1.26 -15.47 -20.29
C ARG A 110 -1.34 -15.47 -21.82
N GLY A 111 -2.46 -15.91 -22.41
CA GLY A 111 -2.68 -15.96 -23.86
C GLY A 111 -3.05 -14.62 -24.51
N LEU A 112 -3.34 -13.59 -23.72
CA LEU A 112 -3.62 -12.23 -24.20
C LEU A 112 -2.40 -11.32 -23.98
N ARG A 113 -1.26 -11.72 -24.54
CA ARG A 113 -0.06 -10.87 -24.60
C ARG A 113 0.02 -10.32 -26.01
N ASN A 114 0.16 -8.99 -26.12
CA ASN A 114 0.36 -8.30 -27.40
C ASN A 114 1.62 -8.79 -28.12
#